data_AF-A0A1Q7PRJ7-F1
#
_entry.id   AF-A0A1Q7PRJ7-F1
#
_cell.length_a   1.000
_cell.length_b   1.000
_cell.length_c   1.000
_cell.angle_alpha   90.00
_cell.angle_beta   90.00
_cell.angle_gamma   90.00
#
_symmetry.space_group_name_H-M   'P 1'
#
loop_
_entity.id
_entity.type
_entity.pdbx_description
1 polymer ?
#
loop_
_entity_poly.entity_id
_entity_poly.type
_entity_poly.pdbx_seq_one_letter_code
_entity_poly.pdbx_strand_id
1 'polypeptide(L)'
;MPTAGTSSSGGFTVAGATQRTLKELRTKRRGQPVFVVGHVVERKGQEAAFELFNVRLAVVKFADGALLGYDPAELLLPTEIDEKGVAYFEIRQCQRCDQHFPLTSEEFHAEHERTECPACAPSSTG
;
A
#
# COMPACT_ATOMS: atom_id res chain seq x y z
N MET A 1 -34.68 -0.44 12.92
CA MET A 1 -33.40 -1.12 13.19
C MET A 1 -32.29 -0.09 13.04
N PRO A 2 -31.58 0.35 14.10
CA PRO A 2 -30.43 1.22 13.92
C PRO A 2 -29.20 0.35 13.60
N THR A 3 -28.74 0.40 12.35
CA THR A 3 -27.47 -0.18 11.94
C THR A 3 -26.36 0.69 12.53
N ALA A 4 -25.73 0.23 13.61
CA ALA A 4 -24.54 0.86 14.17
C ALA A 4 -23.39 0.76 13.17
N GLY A 5 -23.33 1.70 12.23
CA GLY A 5 -22.13 1.98 11.46
C GLY A 5 -21.18 2.71 12.39
N THR A 6 -20.15 2.01 12.88
CA THR A 6 -18.99 2.67 13.47
C THR A 6 -18.31 3.46 12.35
N SER A 7 -18.69 4.73 12.20
CA SER A 7 -17.93 5.70 11.43
C SER A 7 -16.60 5.91 12.14
N SER A 8 -15.61 5.06 11.87
CA SER A 8 -14.22 5.40 12.14
C SER A 8 -13.83 6.49 11.14
N SER A 9 -13.88 7.74 11.60
CA SER A 9 -13.52 8.97 10.88
C SER A 9 -12.01 9.09 10.58
N GLY A 10 -11.27 7.99 10.48
CA GLY A 10 -9.88 7.98 10.02
C GLY A 10 -9.85 7.80 8.50
N GLY A 11 -8.99 8.52 7.79
CA GLY A 11 -8.75 8.29 6.35
C GLY A 11 -8.16 6.90 6.08
N PHE A 12 -7.96 6.58 4.81
CA PHE A 12 -7.09 5.47 4.43
C PHE A 12 -5.63 5.85 4.67
N THR A 13 -4.77 4.85 4.86
CA THR A 13 -3.36 5.07 5.18
C THR A 13 -2.51 5.18 3.91
N VAL A 14 -1.53 6.07 3.93
CA VAL A 14 -0.52 6.25 2.89
C VAL A 14 0.84 5.72 3.35
N ALA A 15 1.78 5.57 2.43
CA ALA A 15 3.15 5.19 2.69
C ALA A 15 3.85 6.24 3.55
N GLY A 16 4.39 5.81 4.67
CA GLY A 16 5.21 6.59 5.59
C GLY A 16 6.58 5.96 5.80
N ALA A 17 7.42 6.61 6.60
CA ALA A 17 8.80 6.19 6.85
C ALA A 17 8.90 4.73 7.35
N THR A 18 7.95 4.28 8.18
CA THR A 18 7.95 2.95 8.82
C THR A 18 6.83 2.01 8.33
N GLN A 19 5.94 2.49 7.47
CA GLN A 19 4.77 1.74 7.00
C GLN A 19 4.54 2.02 5.52
N ARG A 20 4.89 1.07 4.66
CA ARG A 20 4.80 1.15 3.21
C ARG A 20 4.01 0.01 2.59
N THR A 21 3.71 -1.01 3.37
CA THR A 21 2.94 -2.18 2.95
C THR A 21 1.74 -2.40 3.86
N LEU A 22 0.74 -3.12 3.35
CA LEU A 22 -0.42 -3.51 4.13
C LEU A 22 -0.01 -4.30 5.40
N LYS A 23 1.06 -5.10 5.31
CA LYS A 23 1.62 -5.85 6.44
C LYS A 23 1.90 -4.97 7.65
N GLU A 24 2.49 -3.79 7.44
CA GLU A 24 3.00 -2.90 8.49
C GLU A 24 1.91 -2.06 9.16
N LEU A 25 0.70 -1.99 8.58
CA LEU A 25 -0.42 -1.29 9.20
C LEU A 25 -0.86 -1.96 10.49
N ARG A 26 -1.02 -1.22 11.60
CA ARG A 26 -1.59 -1.80 12.83
C ARG A 26 -3.06 -2.19 12.65
N THR A 27 -3.81 -1.33 11.96
CA THR A 27 -5.23 -1.52 11.66
C THR A 27 -5.39 -1.56 10.15
N LYS A 28 -5.90 -2.68 9.60
CA LYS A 28 -6.24 -2.79 8.18
C LYS A 28 -7.71 -2.45 8.00
N ARG A 29 -8.01 -1.47 7.16
CA ARG A 29 -9.37 -1.01 6.91
C ARG A 29 -9.87 -1.55 5.58
N ARG A 30 -11.07 -2.15 5.58
CA ARG A 30 -11.75 -2.51 4.33
C ARG A 30 -11.88 -1.29 3.41
N GLY A 31 -11.55 -1.46 2.15
CA GLY A 31 -11.45 -0.40 1.15
C GLY A 31 -10.07 0.25 1.05
N GLN A 32 -9.10 -0.09 1.91
CA GLN A 32 -7.74 0.44 1.84
C GLN A 32 -7.16 0.18 0.43
N PRO A 33 -6.84 1.24 -0.33
CA PRO A 33 -6.21 1.08 -1.64
C PRO A 33 -4.80 0.52 -1.47
N VAL A 34 -4.44 -0.39 -2.36
CA VAL A 34 -3.14 -1.05 -2.41
C VAL A 34 -2.69 -1.25 -3.85
N PHE A 35 -1.38 -1.26 -4.07
CA PHE A 35 -0.74 -1.60 -5.33
C PHE A 35 -0.09 -2.99 -5.22
N VAL A 36 -0.36 -3.85 -6.20
CA VAL A 36 0.01 -5.27 -6.15
C VAL A 36 1.37 -5.50 -6.80
N VAL A 37 2.33 -6.00 -6.04
CA VAL A 37 3.65 -6.45 -6.57
C VAL A 37 3.83 -7.96 -6.51
N GLY A 38 2.78 -8.68 -6.13
CA GLY A 38 2.83 -10.10 -5.81
C GLY A 38 2.97 -11.05 -7.00
N HIS A 39 2.88 -12.33 -6.68
CA HIS A 39 3.19 -13.47 -7.55
C HIS A 39 2.28 -13.68 -8.77
N VAL A 40 1.06 -13.14 -8.80
CA VAL A 40 0.14 -13.30 -9.95
C VAL A 40 0.51 -12.30 -11.04
N VAL A 41 1.16 -12.79 -12.10
CA VAL A 41 1.72 -11.97 -13.20
C VAL A 41 0.68 -11.03 -13.81
N GLU A 42 -0.53 -11.52 -14.07
CA GLU A 42 -1.61 -10.73 -14.71
C GLU A 42 -2.12 -9.59 -13.83
N ARG A 43 -1.83 -9.60 -12.53
CA ARG A 43 -2.28 -8.61 -11.55
C ARG A 43 -1.16 -7.74 -11.01
N LYS A 44 0.09 -8.11 -11.27
CA LYS A 44 1.25 -7.34 -10.88
C LYS A 44 1.20 -5.97 -11.57
N GLY A 45 1.40 -4.92 -10.80
CA GLY A 45 1.32 -3.55 -11.28
C GLY A 45 -0.09 -2.94 -11.24
N GLN A 46 -1.10 -3.68 -10.78
CA GLN A 46 -2.47 -3.18 -10.69
C GLN A 46 -2.82 -2.70 -9.28
N GLU A 47 -3.78 -1.79 -9.23
CA GLU A 47 -4.40 -1.30 -8.01
C GLU A 47 -5.59 -2.19 -7.61
N ALA A 48 -5.79 -2.33 -6.30
CA ALA A 48 -6.91 -3.06 -5.72
C ALA A 48 -7.31 -2.44 -4.38
N ALA A 49 -8.45 -2.86 -3.85
CA ALA A 49 -8.92 -2.48 -2.52
C ALA A 49 -8.87 -3.67 -1.57
N PHE A 50 -8.28 -3.51 -0.39
CA PHE A 50 -8.31 -4.55 0.65
C PHE A 50 -9.74 -4.82 1.13
N GLU A 51 -10.15 -6.08 1.19
CA GLU A 51 -11.48 -6.48 1.64
C GLU A 51 -11.44 -7.04 3.06
N LEU A 52 -10.67 -8.11 3.25
CA LEU A 52 -10.61 -8.89 4.49
C LEU A 52 -9.35 -9.75 4.55
N PHE A 53 -9.12 -10.35 5.72
CA PHE A 53 -8.16 -11.45 5.85
C PHE A 53 -8.85 -12.80 5.70
N ASN A 54 -8.28 -13.66 4.87
CA ASN A 54 -8.60 -15.08 4.85
C ASN A 54 -7.39 -15.86 5.37
N VAL A 55 -7.44 -16.25 6.64
CA VAL A 55 -6.32 -16.84 7.38
C VAL A 55 -5.11 -15.89 7.41
N ARG A 56 -4.08 -16.11 6.59
CA ARG A 56 -2.88 -15.26 6.50
C ARG A 56 -2.85 -14.36 5.27
N LEU A 57 -3.76 -14.59 4.32
CA LEU A 57 -3.79 -13.84 3.06
C LEU A 57 -4.69 -12.62 3.19
N ALA A 58 -4.21 -11.49 2.70
CA ALA A 58 -5.03 -10.32 2.47
C ALA A 58 -5.81 -10.51 1.17
N VAL A 59 -7.13 -10.60 1.27
CA VAL A 59 -8.01 -10.63 0.11
C VAL A 59 -8.21 -9.20 -0.37
N VAL A 60 -7.94 -8.97 -1.67
CA VAL A 60 -8.13 -7.69 -2.33
C VAL A 60 -9.13 -7.83 -3.48
N LYS A 61 -9.85 -6.74 -3.75
CA LYS A 61 -10.81 -6.61 -4.85
C LYS A 61 -10.25 -5.70 -5.93
N PHE A 62 -10.18 -6.22 -7.15
CA PHE A 62 -9.78 -5.44 -8.33
C PHE A 62 -10.97 -4.70 -8.95
N ALA A 63 -10.69 -3.75 -9.85
CA ALA A 63 -11.71 -2.95 -10.53
C ALA A 63 -12.71 -3.79 -11.35
N ASP A 64 -12.27 -4.94 -11.88
CA ASP A 64 -13.11 -5.91 -12.59
C ASP A 64 -14.00 -6.76 -11.64
N GLY A 65 -13.87 -6.56 -10.33
CA GLY A 65 -14.60 -7.28 -9.30
C GLY A 65 -13.95 -8.59 -8.85
N ALA A 66 -12.82 -8.99 -9.44
CA ALA A 66 -12.10 -10.20 -9.03
C ALA A 66 -11.59 -10.08 -7.60
N LEU A 67 -11.66 -11.19 -6.85
CA LEU A 67 -11.15 -11.31 -5.49
C LEU A 67 -9.99 -12.30 -5.46
N LEU A 68 -8.82 -11.86 -5.00
CA LEU A 68 -7.62 -12.69 -4.90
C LEU A 68 -6.89 -12.44 -3.57
N GLY A 69 -6.23 -13.48 -3.07
CA GLY A 69 -5.44 -13.43 -1.84
C GLY A 69 -3.96 -13.20 -2.11
N TYR A 70 -3.33 -12.30 -1.36
CA TYR A 70 -1.90 -11.99 -1.44
C TYR A 70 -1.23 -12.04 -0.06
N ASP A 71 0.09 -12.20 -0.03
CA ASP A 71 0.85 -11.87 1.18
C ASP A 71 0.73 -10.35 1.42
N PRO A 72 0.41 -9.89 2.64
CA PRO A 72 0.30 -8.46 2.93
C PRO A 72 1.57 -7.63 2.66
N ALA A 73 2.75 -8.26 2.58
CA ALA A 73 3.99 -7.60 2.17
C ALA A 73 4.05 -7.31 0.67
N GLU A 74 3.26 -8.01 -0.14
CA GLU A 74 3.15 -7.81 -1.60
C GLU A 74 2.16 -6.70 -1.98
N LEU A 75 1.57 -6.03 -0.99
CA LEU A 75 0.53 -5.02 -1.16
C LEU A 75 1.05 -3.67 -0.65
N LEU A 76 1.48 -2.81 -1.58
CA LEU A 76 2.08 -1.52 -1.29
C LEU A 76 1.00 -0.48 -1.00
N LEU A 77 1.27 0.43 -0.07
CA LEU A 77 0.40 1.56 0.27
C LEU A 77 0.55 2.70 -0.75
N PRO A 78 -0.47 3.55 -0.92
CA PRO A 78 -0.38 4.72 -1.79
C PRO A 78 0.59 5.75 -1.24
N THR A 79 1.21 6.51 -2.12
CA THR A 79 2.07 7.65 -1.76
C THR A 79 1.23 8.79 -1.19
N GLU A 80 0.10 9.09 -1.83
CA GLU A 80 -0.85 10.13 -1.41
C GLU A 80 -2.30 9.70 -1.68
N ILE A 81 -3.24 10.32 -0.99
CA ILE A 81 -4.68 10.23 -1.28
C ILE A 81 -5.21 11.66 -1.30
N ASP A 82 -5.85 12.05 -2.40
CA ASP A 82 -6.38 13.41 -2.53
C ASP A 82 -7.70 13.63 -1.76
N GLU A 83 -8.20 14.86 -1.80
CA GLU A 83 -9.45 15.26 -1.13
C GLU A 83 -10.69 14.54 -1.67
N LYS A 84 -10.62 13.95 -2.86
CA LYS A 84 -11.69 13.15 -3.47
C LYS A 84 -11.58 11.66 -3.13
N GLY A 85 -10.54 11.27 -2.39
CA GLY A 85 -10.26 9.89 -2.02
C GLY A 85 -9.58 9.08 -3.12
N VAL A 86 -9.02 9.73 -4.15
CA VAL A 86 -8.26 9.05 -5.20
C VAL A 86 -6.85 8.79 -4.68
N ALA A 87 -6.40 7.55 -4.76
CA ALA A 87 -5.09 7.12 -4.33
C ALA A 87 -4.06 7.26 -5.47
N TYR A 88 -2.89 7.81 -5.16
CA TYR A 88 -1.76 7.93 -6.07
C TYR A 88 -0.60 7.06 -5.59
N PHE A 89 0.02 6.32 -6.50
CA PHE A 89 1.08 5.37 -6.19
C PHE A 89 2.35 5.70 -6.96
N GLU A 90 3.38 6.17 -6.25
CA GLU A 90 4.70 6.40 -6.83
C GLU A 90 5.62 5.24 -6.44
N ILE A 91 5.62 4.21 -7.29
CA ILE A 91 6.38 2.98 -7.05
C ILE A 91 7.74 3.07 -7.76
N ARG A 92 8.81 2.71 -7.05
CA ARG A 92 10.16 2.61 -7.59
C ARG A 92 10.71 1.20 -7.41
N GLN A 93 11.61 0.81 -8.30
CA GLN A 93 12.41 -0.39 -8.17
C GLN A 93 13.74 -0.04 -7.50
N CYS A 94 14.06 -0.72 -6.41
CA CYS A 94 15.31 -0.53 -5.69
C CYS A 94 16.50 -0.91 -6.59
N GLN A 95 17.46 0.02 -6.76
CA GLN A 95 18.65 -0.22 -7.59
C GLN A 95 19.63 -1.25 -7.00
N ARG A 96 19.44 -1.69 -5.75
CA ARG A 96 20.31 -2.67 -5.09
C ARG A 96 19.74 -4.08 -5.02
N CYS A 97 18.43 -4.22 -4.81
CA CYS A 97 17.80 -5.52 -4.56
C CYS A 97 16.60 -5.81 -5.46
N ASP A 98 16.33 -4.94 -6.43
CA ASP A 98 15.24 -5.06 -7.42
C ASP A 98 13.82 -5.13 -6.84
N GLN A 99 13.65 -4.94 -5.53
CA GLN A 99 12.34 -4.89 -4.90
C GLN A 99 11.63 -3.58 -5.21
N HIS A 100 10.32 -3.68 -5.42
CA HIS A 100 9.46 -2.53 -5.60
C HIS A 100 9.09 -1.95 -4.23
N PHE A 101 9.09 -0.62 -4.11
CA PHE A 101 8.66 0.09 -2.91
C PHE A 101 7.93 1.38 -3.30
N PRO A 102 6.90 1.78 -2.54
CA PRO A 102 6.27 3.08 -2.74
C PRO A 102 7.16 4.17 -2.12
N LEU A 103 7.22 5.34 -2.74
CA LEU A 103 7.73 6.54 -2.09
C LEU A 103 6.72 7.05 -1.04
N THR A 104 7.22 7.72 0.00
CA THR A 104 6.36 8.58 0.83
C THR A 104 6.09 9.89 0.09
N SER A 105 5.07 10.65 0.52
CA SER A 105 4.84 12.01 0.00
C SER A 105 6.10 12.87 0.11
N GLU A 106 6.77 12.87 1.26
CA GLU A 106 8.02 13.62 1.47
C GLU A 106 9.13 13.22 0.49
N GLU A 107 9.29 11.92 0.22
CA GLU A 107 10.32 11.43 -0.72
C GLU A 107 9.98 11.72 -2.18
N PHE A 108 8.69 11.74 -2.53
CA PHE A 108 8.24 12.09 -3.86
C PHE A 108 8.46 13.57 -4.18
N HIS A 109 8.24 14.45 -3.21
CA HIS A 109 8.42 15.90 -3.36
C HIS A 109 9.86 16.37 -3.08
N ALA A 110 10.77 15.47 -2.72
CA ALA A 110 12.17 15.80 -2.48
C ALA A 110 12.91 16.17 -3.78
N GLU A 111 13.91 17.05 -3.68
CA GLU A 111 14.77 17.41 -4.82
C GLU A 111 15.48 16.20 -5.43
N HIS A 112 15.88 15.27 -4.57
CA HIS A 112 16.54 14.03 -4.95
C HIS A 112 15.63 12.85 -4.62
N GLU A 113 15.10 12.20 -5.66
CA GLU A 113 14.27 11.03 -5.49
C GLU A 113 15.08 9.86 -4.91
N ARG A 114 14.44 9.13 -4.00
CA ARG A 114 14.99 7.94 -3.39
C ARG A 114 15.07 6.78 -4.38
N THR A 115 16.27 6.23 -4.58
CA THR A 115 16.52 5.10 -5.51
C THR A 115 16.69 3.74 -4.84
N GLU A 116 16.74 3.70 -3.50
CA GLU A 116 16.95 2.49 -2.71
C GLU A 116 15.82 2.26 -1.71
N CYS A 117 15.33 1.03 -1.57
CA CYS A 117 14.25 0.74 -0.62
C CYS A 117 14.66 0.96 0.84
N PRO A 118 13.70 1.10 1.78
CA PRO A 118 13.98 1.25 3.22
C PRO A 118 14.84 0.15 3.83
N ALA A 119 14.81 -1.06 3.28
CA ALA A 119 15.64 -2.16 3.75
C ALA A 119 17.12 -2.01 3.32
N CYS A 120 17.40 -1.44 2.14
CA CYS A 120 18.74 -1.27 1.60
C CYS A 120 19.43 0.01 2.09
N ALA A 121 18.65 1.07 2.33
CA ALA A 121 19.11 2.34 2.87
C ALA A 121 18.17 2.79 4.00
N PRO A 122 18.25 2.18 5.20
CA PRO A 122 17.46 2.65 6.32
C PRO A 122 17.80 4.13 6.56
N SER A 123 16.80 5.00 6.55
CA SER A 123 16.98 6.40 6.93
C SER A 123 17.52 6.42 8.36
N SER A 124 18.77 6.83 8.52
CA SER A 124 19.50 6.80 9.80
C SER A 124 18.64 7.40 10.91
N THR A 125 18.19 6.58 11.86
CA THR A 125 17.60 7.05 13.10
C THR A 125 18.71 7.73 13.89
N GLY A 126 18.76 9.06 13.84
CA GLY A 126 19.54 9.87 14.77
C GLY A 126 18.93 9.83 16.17
#